data_AF-A0A2R6IT65-F1
#
_entry.id   AF-A0A2R6IT65-F1
#
_cell.length_a   1.000
_cell.length_b   1.000
_cell.length_c   1.000
_cell.angle_alpha   90.00
_cell.angle_beta   90.00
_cell.angle_gamma   90.00
#
_symmetry.space_group_name_H-M   'P 1'
#
loop_
_entity.id
_entity.type
_entity.pdbx_description
1 polymer ?
#
loop_
_entity_poly.entity_id
_entity_poly.type
_entity_poly.pdbx_seq_one_letter_code
_entity_poly.pdbx_strand_id
1 'polypeptide(L)'
;MDTNDVSRRGFVTAAGATAAAAAMSAPAAAAEEENSSDGGDGGDGGGGGKTVPAFGAFLGDANGYEEGAVEDARGQDAVTIEVGAGGGFAFDPPAIWISPGTTVTWEWTGEGGAHNVVANDGPAGL
;
A
#
# COMPACT_ATOMS: atom_id res chain seq x y z
N MET A 1 5.75 32.72 -13.18
CA MET A 1 4.63 32.94 -12.25
C MET A 1 3.66 31.80 -12.52
N ASP A 2 3.53 30.78 -11.68
CA ASP A 2 3.91 30.60 -10.27
C ASP A 2 4.06 29.07 -10.02
N THR A 3 5.16 28.57 -9.44
CA THR A 3 5.45 28.42 -7.99
C THR A 3 4.31 27.82 -7.19
N ASN A 4 4.32 26.49 -7.10
CA ASN A 4 3.87 25.66 -5.97
C ASN A 4 4.09 24.18 -6.38
N ASP A 5 4.86 23.32 -5.74
CA ASP A 5 5.96 23.44 -4.80
C ASP A 5 6.51 22.02 -4.71
N VAL A 6 7.79 21.83 -4.99
CA VAL A 6 8.48 20.60 -4.58
C VAL A 6 8.55 20.65 -3.06
N SER A 7 7.77 19.85 -2.33
CA SER A 7 8.02 19.71 -0.89
C SER A 7 7.51 18.40 -0.32
N ARG A 8 8.40 17.39 -0.37
CA ARG A 8 8.63 16.39 0.71
C ARG A 8 10.05 15.82 0.64
N ARG A 9 10.69 15.86 -0.54
CA ARG A 9 12.09 15.46 -0.72
C ARG A 9 13.04 16.64 -0.51
N GLY A 10 13.00 17.16 0.72
CA GLY A 10 14.03 18.02 1.29
C GLY A 10 14.69 17.28 2.45
N PHE A 11 15.38 16.17 2.17
CA PHE A 11 16.29 15.58 3.14
C PHE A 11 17.49 16.53 3.24
N VAL A 12 17.53 17.29 4.33
CA VAL A 12 18.64 18.18 4.68
C VAL A 12 19.88 17.30 4.90
N THR A 13 20.77 17.26 3.92
CA THR A 13 22.16 16.86 4.13
C THR A 13 22.99 18.14 4.22
N ALA A 14 23.45 18.39 5.44
CA ALA A 14 24.29 19.52 5.79
C ALA A 14 25.61 19.49 5.01
N ALA A 15 25.83 20.51 4.17
CA ALA A 15 27.17 20.86 3.70
C ALA A 15 27.76 21.89 4.68
N GLY A 16 28.25 21.39 5.81
CA GLY A 16 29.30 22.10 6.55
C GLY A 16 30.63 21.77 5.89
N ALA A 17 31.18 22.69 5.09
CA ALA A 17 32.62 22.78 4.82
C ALA A 17 32.94 24.07 4.06
N THR A 18 33.24 25.12 4.83
CA THR A 18 34.08 26.23 4.42
C THR A 18 35.49 25.77 4.06
N ALA A 19 36.02 26.19 2.91
CA ALA A 19 37.44 26.48 2.66
C ALA A 19 37.56 27.18 1.28
N ALA A 20 38.12 28.37 1.16
CA ALA A 20 39.57 28.55 1.21
C ALA A 20 40.02 29.86 1.88
N ALA A 21 41.15 29.73 2.57
CA ALA A 21 41.72 30.68 3.50
C ALA A 21 42.50 31.82 2.85
N ALA A 22 42.36 33.02 3.42
CA ALA A 22 43.49 33.89 3.72
C ALA A 22 43.70 33.84 5.25
N ALA A 23 44.97 33.76 5.67
CA ALA A 23 45.47 33.40 7.00
C ALA A 23 44.69 33.96 8.22
N MET A 24 44.53 33.14 9.27
CA MET A 24 45.03 33.36 10.65
C MET A 24 44.56 32.21 11.59
N SER A 25 45.55 31.49 12.17
CA SER A 25 45.57 30.63 13.37
C SER A 25 44.66 29.37 13.48
N ALA A 26 45.30 28.21 13.66
CA ALA A 26 44.77 26.97 14.25
C ALA A 26 45.58 26.62 15.54
N PRO A 27 45.07 25.84 16.52
CA PRO A 27 44.94 24.38 16.36
C PRO A 27 43.75 23.64 17.08
N ALA A 28 43.39 22.48 16.48
CA ALA A 28 43.04 21.14 17.03
C ALA A 28 41.95 20.90 18.11
N ALA A 29 40.98 20.02 17.78
CA ALA A 29 40.70 18.76 18.51
C ALA A 29 39.64 17.90 17.75
N ALA A 30 39.90 16.60 17.67
CA ALA A 30 39.11 15.58 16.98
C ALA A 30 37.94 15.06 17.82
N ALA A 31 36.88 14.59 17.15
CA ALA A 31 36.00 13.55 17.67
C ALA A 31 35.56 12.67 16.49
N GLU A 32 36.06 11.45 16.51
CA GLU A 32 35.60 10.31 15.73
C GLU A 32 34.21 9.91 16.22
N GLU A 33 33.28 9.56 15.34
CA GLU A 33 32.27 8.55 15.67
C GLU A 33 31.94 7.74 14.42
N GLU A 34 32.24 6.46 14.56
CA GLU A 34 31.96 5.38 13.65
C GLU A 34 30.64 4.76 14.13
N ASN A 35 29.62 4.73 13.26
CA ASN A 35 28.51 3.81 13.46
C ASN A 35 28.32 2.95 12.23
N SER A 36 28.74 1.71 12.43
CA SER A 36 28.61 0.56 11.57
C SER A 36 27.18 0.31 11.09
N SER A 37 27.13 -0.28 9.90
CA SER A 37 26.02 -0.97 9.26
C SER A 37 24.95 -1.55 10.18
N ASP A 38 23.69 -1.46 9.76
CA ASP A 38 22.89 -2.67 9.59
C ASP A 38 21.70 -2.43 8.63
N GLY A 39 21.33 -3.48 7.92
CA GLY A 39 20.34 -3.48 6.85
C GLY A 39 18.91 -3.18 7.29
N GLY A 40 18.10 -2.78 6.33
CA GLY A 40 16.66 -2.62 6.47
C GLY A 40 15.97 -3.04 5.18
N ASP A 41 15.98 -4.36 4.98
CA ASP A 41 14.99 -5.20 4.29
C ASP A 41 14.22 -4.55 3.12
N GLY A 42 14.58 -4.95 1.90
CA GLY A 42 13.71 -4.77 0.75
C GLY A 42 12.41 -5.52 1.04
N GLY A 43 11.34 -4.75 1.25
CA GLY A 43 10.05 -5.26 1.73
C GLY A 43 9.69 -6.57 1.06
N ASP A 44 9.65 -7.61 1.88
CA ASP A 44 9.15 -8.92 1.53
C ASP A 44 7.71 -8.73 1.04
N GLY A 45 7.54 -8.61 -0.27
CA GLY A 45 6.25 -8.52 -0.94
C GLY A 45 5.52 -9.81 -0.65
N GLY A 46 4.82 -9.83 0.49
CA GLY A 46 4.24 -11.00 1.11
C GLY A 46 3.33 -11.70 0.13
N GLY A 47 3.86 -12.70 -0.56
CA GLY A 47 3.16 -13.37 -1.62
C GLY A 47 1.89 -13.98 -1.06
N GLY A 48 0.73 -13.41 -1.40
CA GLY A 48 -0.56 -14.06 -1.21
C GLY A 48 -0.42 -15.49 -1.75
N GLY A 49 -0.88 -16.49 -0.97
CA GLY A 49 -0.49 -17.90 -1.07
C GLY A 49 -0.39 -18.47 -2.49
N LYS A 50 0.24 -19.63 -2.69
CA LYS A 50 0.47 -20.13 -4.07
C LYS A 50 -0.79 -20.69 -4.74
N THR A 51 -1.86 -20.88 -3.97
CA THR A 51 -3.12 -21.48 -4.40
C THR A 51 -4.26 -20.48 -4.23
N VAL A 52 -5.01 -20.22 -5.30
CA VAL A 52 -6.21 -19.38 -5.24
C VAL A 52 -7.14 -19.96 -4.18
N PRO A 53 -7.65 -19.15 -3.25
CA PRO A 53 -8.64 -19.64 -2.29
C PRO A 53 -9.86 -20.19 -3.03
N ALA A 54 -10.24 -21.42 -2.71
CA ALA A 54 -11.54 -21.93 -3.11
C ALA A 54 -12.57 -21.34 -2.15
N PHE A 55 -13.35 -20.36 -2.61
CA PHE A 55 -14.38 -19.73 -1.77
C PHE A 55 -15.66 -20.61 -1.64
N GLY A 56 -15.70 -21.76 -2.31
CA GLY A 56 -16.83 -22.68 -2.26
C GLY A 56 -18.14 -22.02 -2.70
N ALA A 57 -19.25 -22.43 -2.10
CA ALA A 57 -20.57 -21.87 -2.38
C ALA A 57 -20.76 -20.43 -1.83
N PHE A 58 -19.84 -19.92 -1.00
CA PHE A 58 -20.01 -18.62 -0.34
C PHE A 58 -20.19 -17.46 -1.31
N LEU A 59 -19.47 -17.49 -2.44
CA LEU A 59 -19.58 -16.45 -3.48
C LEU A 59 -20.58 -16.80 -4.58
N GLY A 60 -21.18 -18.01 -4.58
CA GLY A 60 -21.98 -18.51 -5.70
C GLY A 60 -23.18 -17.64 -6.08
N ASP A 61 -23.77 -16.96 -5.09
CA ASP A 61 -24.91 -16.06 -5.27
C ASP A 61 -24.51 -14.57 -5.32
N ALA A 62 -23.20 -14.25 -5.31
CA ALA A 62 -22.73 -12.88 -5.36
C ALA A 62 -22.95 -12.28 -6.76
N ASN A 63 -23.56 -11.09 -6.81
CA ASN A 63 -23.81 -10.39 -8.07
C ASN A 63 -22.49 -10.12 -8.82
N GLY A 64 -22.45 -10.52 -10.09
CA GLY A 64 -21.28 -10.33 -10.96
C GLY A 64 -20.14 -11.34 -10.77
N TYR A 65 -20.23 -12.26 -9.80
CA TYR A 65 -19.24 -13.32 -9.62
C TYR A 65 -19.50 -14.49 -10.58
N GLU A 66 -18.42 -15.02 -11.17
CA GLU A 66 -18.40 -16.29 -11.87
C GLU A 66 -17.53 -17.29 -11.12
N GLU A 67 -17.86 -18.58 -11.14
CA GLU A 67 -17.12 -19.60 -10.39
C GLU A 67 -15.64 -19.64 -10.81
N GLY A 68 -14.75 -19.35 -9.86
CA GLY A 68 -13.31 -19.31 -10.07
C GLY A 68 -12.79 -17.98 -10.64
N ALA A 69 -13.66 -17.01 -10.93
CA ALA A 69 -13.27 -15.67 -11.35
C ALA A 69 -12.88 -14.83 -10.13
N VAL A 70 -11.58 -14.81 -9.82
CA VAL A 70 -10.99 -14.02 -8.74
C VAL A 70 -9.99 -13.06 -9.36
N GLU A 71 -10.13 -11.76 -9.09
CA GLU A 71 -9.15 -10.77 -9.49
C GLU A 71 -7.87 -10.94 -8.66
N ASP A 72 -6.75 -11.21 -9.33
CA ASP A 72 -5.45 -11.33 -8.67
C ASP A 72 -4.78 -9.96 -8.54
N ALA A 73 -4.84 -9.40 -7.33
CA ALA A 73 -4.23 -8.13 -6.97
C ALA A 73 -3.07 -8.29 -5.97
N ARG A 74 -2.45 -9.47 -5.92
CA ARG A 74 -1.29 -9.69 -5.08
C ARG A 74 -0.10 -8.85 -5.56
N GLY A 75 0.73 -8.42 -4.60
CA GLY A 75 1.84 -7.50 -4.86
C GLY A 75 1.44 -6.04 -5.07
N GLN A 76 0.15 -5.71 -5.00
CA GLN A 76 -0.32 -4.32 -5.01
C GLN A 76 -0.36 -3.76 -3.58
N ASP A 77 0.12 -2.52 -3.42
CA ASP A 77 0.12 -1.83 -2.12
C ASP A 77 -1.27 -1.32 -1.72
N ALA A 78 -2.13 -1.03 -2.71
CA ALA A 78 -3.49 -0.58 -2.49
C ALA A 78 -4.43 -1.01 -3.62
N VAL A 79 -5.70 -1.22 -3.29
CA VAL A 79 -6.79 -1.53 -4.22
C VAL A 79 -8.04 -0.73 -3.86
N THR A 80 -8.92 -0.52 -4.84
CA THR A 80 -10.26 0.05 -4.64
C THR A 80 -11.30 -0.98 -5.03
N ILE A 81 -12.35 -1.09 -4.22
CA ILE A 81 -13.53 -1.91 -4.48
C ILE A 81 -14.73 -0.96 -4.54
N GLU A 82 -15.46 -0.97 -5.64
CA GLU A 82 -16.71 -0.21 -5.75
C GLU A 82 -17.82 -0.87 -4.95
N VAL A 83 -18.66 -0.05 -4.30
CA VAL A 83 -19.83 -0.46 -3.54
C VAL A 83 -21.07 0.14 -4.19
N GLY A 84 -21.94 -0.71 -4.75
CA GLY A 84 -23.07 -0.29 -5.57
C GLY A 84 -22.79 -0.39 -7.08
N ALA A 85 -21.92 -1.30 -7.51
CA ALA A 85 -21.73 -1.62 -8.93
C ALA A 85 -22.89 -2.49 -9.47
N GLY A 86 -22.83 -2.87 -10.75
CA GLY A 86 -23.74 -3.88 -11.32
C GLY A 86 -25.24 -3.54 -11.17
N GLY A 87 -25.62 -2.29 -11.46
CA GLY A 87 -27.00 -1.81 -11.25
C GLY A 87 -27.33 -1.44 -9.80
N GLY A 88 -26.31 -1.22 -8.96
CA GLY A 88 -26.45 -0.76 -7.58
C GLY A 88 -26.41 -1.86 -6.52
N PHE A 89 -26.17 -3.12 -6.87
CA PHE A 89 -26.30 -4.25 -5.93
C PHE A 89 -25.08 -5.18 -5.91
N ALA A 90 -23.94 -4.73 -6.45
CA ALA A 90 -22.71 -5.52 -6.49
C ALA A 90 -21.53 -4.77 -5.84
N PHE A 91 -20.53 -5.55 -5.45
CA PHE A 91 -19.16 -5.08 -5.31
C PHE A 91 -18.44 -5.26 -6.65
N ASP A 92 -17.49 -4.38 -6.98
CA ASP A 92 -16.62 -4.56 -8.14
C ASP A 92 -15.14 -4.30 -7.76
N PRO A 93 -14.25 -5.30 -7.90
CA PRO A 93 -14.55 -6.69 -8.27
C PRO A 93 -15.35 -7.42 -7.18
N PRO A 94 -16.15 -8.45 -7.56
CA PRO A 94 -16.92 -9.25 -6.61
C PRO A 94 -16.04 -10.27 -5.84
N ALA A 95 -14.84 -10.57 -6.33
CA ALA A 95 -13.85 -11.42 -5.67
C ALA A 95 -12.44 -10.93 -6.01
N ILE A 96 -11.62 -10.65 -4.99
CA ILE A 96 -10.25 -10.16 -5.15
C ILE A 96 -9.30 -10.86 -4.19
N TRP A 97 -8.09 -11.15 -4.68
CA TRP A 97 -7.02 -11.76 -3.92
C TRP A 97 -5.86 -10.80 -3.75
N ILE A 98 -5.67 -10.32 -2.52
CA ILE A 98 -4.65 -9.34 -2.16
C ILE A 98 -3.52 -9.97 -1.33
N SER A 99 -2.42 -9.25 -1.21
CA SER A 99 -1.32 -9.61 -0.32
C SER A 99 -1.56 -9.07 1.09
N PRO A 100 -1.03 -9.72 2.14
CA PRO A 100 -1.04 -9.13 3.48
C PRO A 100 -0.39 -7.74 3.48
N GLY A 101 -1.01 -6.78 4.15
CA GLY A 101 -0.56 -5.39 4.19
C GLY A 101 -1.09 -4.50 3.06
N THR A 102 -1.78 -5.04 2.06
CA THR A 102 -2.48 -4.23 1.03
C THR A 102 -3.57 -3.36 1.68
N THR A 103 -3.62 -2.09 1.32
CA THR A 103 -4.69 -1.17 1.73
C THR A 103 -5.91 -1.34 0.82
N VAL A 104 -7.08 -1.59 1.41
CA VAL A 104 -8.34 -1.70 0.66
C VAL A 104 -9.17 -0.42 0.87
N THR A 105 -9.58 0.21 -0.23
CA THR A 105 -10.51 1.35 -0.22
C THR A 105 -11.87 0.89 -0.73
N TRP A 106 -12.94 1.17 0.01
CA TRP A 106 -14.30 0.97 -0.46
C TRP A 106 -14.85 2.30 -0.96
N GLU A 107 -15.23 2.36 -2.23
CA GLU A 107 -15.77 3.56 -2.87
C GLU A 107 -17.26 3.37 -3.17
N TRP A 108 -18.12 4.16 -2.54
CA TRP A 108 -19.56 4.12 -2.81
C TRP A 108 -19.85 4.85 -4.12
N THR A 109 -20.46 4.13 -5.07
CA THR A 109 -20.84 4.70 -6.38
C THR A 109 -22.02 5.66 -6.28
N GLY A 110 -22.83 5.53 -5.22
CA GLY A 110 -24.11 6.23 -5.04
C GLY A 110 -25.32 5.49 -5.61
N GLU A 111 -25.12 4.39 -6.34
CA GLU A 111 -26.19 3.59 -6.94
C GLU A 111 -26.75 2.54 -5.95
N GLY A 112 -28.03 2.18 -6.10
CA GLY A 112 -28.68 1.13 -5.30
C GLY A 112 -29.02 1.48 -3.84
N GLY A 113 -28.71 2.70 -3.40
CA GLY A 113 -29.12 3.24 -2.10
C GLY A 113 -28.13 2.96 -0.98
N ALA A 114 -28.62 2.48 0.16
CA ALA A 114 -27.81 2.30 1.36
C ALA A 114 -27.04 0.96 1.31
N HIS A 115 -25.72 1.04 1.33
CA HIS A 115 -24.81 -0.10 1.39
C HIS A 115 -23.88 -0.03 2.60
N ASN A 116 -23.37 -1.18 3.02
CA ASN A 116 -22.37 -1.31 4.07
C ASN A 116 -21.27 -2.30 3.67
N VAL A 117 -20.23 -2.35 4.51
CA VAL A 117 -19.16 -3.34 4.41
C VAL A 117 -19.11 -4.07 5.75
N VAL A 118 -19.18 -5.39 5.71
CA VAL A 118 -19.13 -6.25 6.91
C VAL A 118 -18.09 -7.33 6.69
N ALA A 119 -17.12 -7.40 7.60
CA ALA A 119 -16.15 -8.48 7.62
C ALA A 119 -16.75 -9.71 8.29
N ASN A 120 -16.52 -10.90 7.70
CA ASN A 120 -16.76 -12.17 8.36
C ASN A 120 -15.40 -12.73 8.79
N ASP A 121 -15.19 -12.83 10.10
CA ASP A 121 -13.95 -13.39 10.66
C ASP A 121 -14.00 -14.93 10.67
N GLY A 122 -12.82 -15.53 10.54
CA GLY A 122 -12.65 -16.98 10.54
C GLY A 122 -12.39 -17.57 9.15
N PRO A 123 -12.15 -18.88 9.07
CA PRO A 123 -12.02 -19.55 7.78
C PRO A 123 -13.32 -19.41 7.00
N ALA A 124 -13.24 -19.16 5.69
CA ALA A 124 -14.39 -19.34 4.82
C ALA A 124 -14.96 -20.74 5.06
N GLY A 125 -16.25 -20.84 5.32
CA GLY A 125 -16.91 -22.14 5.47
C GLY A 125 -16.84 -22.87 4.14
N LEU A 126 -15.85 -23.76 4.02
CA LEU A 126 -15.64 -24.61 2.83
C LEU A 126 -16.61 -25.80 2.85
#